data_AF-A0A447TB48-F1
#
_entry.id   AF-A0A447TB48-F1
#
_cell.length_a   1.000
_cell.length_b   1.000
_cell.length_c   1.000
_cell.angle_alpha   90.00
_cell.angle_beta   90.00
_cell.angle_gamma   90.00
#
_symmetry.space_group_name_H-M   'P 1'
#
loop_
_entity.id
_entity.type
_entity.pdbx_description
1 polymer ?
#
loop_
_entity_poly.entity_id
_entity_poly.type
_entity_poly.pdbx_seq_one_letter_code
_entity_poly.pdbx_strand_id
1 'polypeptide(L)'
;MIRRLLLCCRGEIALRFIRTCRLMGVETVAAYPAEDDGHPYVLAADQRFPIEAASAGSAMAEVLQVARLARVDAIAPGYGPLAENAEFAAACAEAGFIFVGPRPEAIRQSGDKLRAREAACLAGVPVIPGGHPGDGLEQSLDLAREIGFPVLIKAVMGGGGRGIRVVEAPEAFAGALDEVRSEALSAFGCGDVYLERFLGTAIRHIEVQVLGDKHGNVLHLGDRGCSVQRRRQKLVEEAPAPGLDAALRNELRLAALAIARQLGYDSAGTVEFLVAGDGRFYFIEMNARIQVEHPVTEAITGIDLVEQMIHVAGGGRLSLRQDDIEFRGHAVEFRLCAEDPRNQFFPAAGRVASYAVPEGEGVRLDSGVASGVAQSPRFDSLCAKLIVHQSSRERALARASHALGEFRLFGFPTNVPFHHWLLEQPQFRDGSYDLSLLEDFELPPERLHAVDRRAVFAAALATALAGVAGAGRRARRGVGLETAQRSAAGGRRARLGGEWMNDRVDREGGVALRLHAALPQAGAAGSNCAAMARRVTG
;
A
#
# COMPACT_ATOMS: atom_id res chain seq x y z
N MET A 1 -21.10 16.33 15.77
CA MET A 1 -19.62 16.44 15.88
C MET A 1 -19.11 15.12 16.40
N ILE A 2 -18.19 14.49 15.68
CA ILE A 2 -17.58 13.21 16.07
C ILE A 2 -16.58 13.50 17.18
N ARG A 3 -16.70 12.82 18.33
CA ARG A 3 -15.79 12.92 19.47
C ARG A 3 -15.00 11.64 19.68
N ARG A 4 -15.58 10.49 19.33
CA ARG A 4 -14.93 9.19 19.42
C ARG A 4 -15.12 8.39 18.13
N LEU A 5 -14.01 7.95 17.53
CA LEU A 5 -13.96 7.23 16.27
C LEU A 5 -13.38 5.83 16.46
N LEU A 6 -14.12 4.79 16.04
CA LEU A 6 -13.62 3.43 15.92
C LEU A 6 -12.94 3.24 14.56
N LEU A 7 -11.74 2.69 14.55
CA LEU A 7 -11.03 2.26 13.36
C LEU A 7 -11.16 0.74 13.24
N CYS A 8 -11.75 0.27 12.14
CA CYS A 8 -11.83 -1.15 11.79
C CYS A 8 -10.94 -1.50 10.58
N CYS A 9 -9.83 -0.76 10.46
CA CYS A 9 -8.73 -1.02 9.56
C CYS A 9 -7.45 -1.25 10.36
N ARG A 10 -6.36 -1.62 9.68
CA ARG A 10 -5.08 -1.96 10.29
C ARG A 10 -3.91 -1.24 9.64
N GLY A 11 -2.72 -1.44 10.18
CA GLY A 11 -1.46 -1.01 9.56
C GLY A 11 -1.34 0.50 9.42
N GLU A 12 -0.78 0.95 8.30
CA GLU A 12 -0.46 2.36 8.07
C GLU A 12 -1.71 3.26 8.05
N ILE A 13 -2.81 2.80 7.43
CA ILE A 13 -4.01 3.60 7.28
C ILE A 13 -4.73 3.84 8.60
N ALA A 14 -4.74 2.85 9.49
CA ALA A 14 -5.26 3.04 10.84
C ALA A 14 -4.42 4.10 11.58
N LEU A 15 -3.09 4.02 11.50
CA LEU A 15 -2.21 5.03 12.11
C LEU A 15 -2.39 6.42 11.49
N ARG A 16 -2.61 6.50 10.17
CA ARG A 16 -2.93 7.73 9.44
C ARG A 16 -4.20 8.40 9.98
N PHE A 17 -5.26 7.63 10.21
CA PHE A 17 -6.48 8.12 10.85
C PHE A 17 -6.26 8.57 12.29
N ILE A 18 -5.51 7.79 13.09
CA ILE A 18 -5.20 8.15 14.48
C ILE A 18 -4.48 9.49 14.56
N ARG A 19 -3.49 9.71 13.69
CA ARG A 19 -2.72 10.95 13.64
C ARG A 19 -3.62 12.17 13.37
N THR A 20 -4.52 12.09 12.39
CA THR A 20 -5.48 13.18 12.12
C THR A 20 -6.48 13.35 13.26
N CYS A 21 -7.03 12.28 13.82
CA CYS A 21 -7.95 12.36 14.94
C CYS A 21 -7.33 13.07 16.15
N ARG A 22 -6.04 12.80 16.42
CA ARG A 22 -5.29 13.48 17.49
C ARG A 22 -5.20 14.99 17.29
N LEU A 23 -5.00 15.46 16.06
CA LEU A 23 -4.99 16.89 15.71
C LEU A 23 -6.40 17.50 15.83
N MET A 24 -7.43 16.73 15.49
CA MET A 24 -8.83 17.15 15.59
C MET A 24 -9.41 17.07 17.01
N GLY A 25 -8.68 16.51 17.98
CA GLY A 25 -9.18 16.27 19.34
C GLY A 25 -10.24 15.16 19.43
N VAL A 26 -10.23 14.21 18.48
CA VAL A 26 -11.12 13.05 18.43
C VAL A 26 -10.42 11.85 19.10
N GLU A 27 -11.08 11.23 20.07
CA GLU A 27 -10.61 10.00 20.73
C GLU A 27 -10.72 8.81 19.78
N THR A 28 -9.72 7.93 19.80
CA THR A 28 -9.60 6.83 18.86
C THR A 28 -9.71 5.48 19.54
N VAL A 29 -10.46 4.59 18.91
CA VAL A 29 -10.59 3.19 19.31
C VAL A 29 -10.11 2.32 18.15
N ALA A 30 -9.23 1.36 18.40
CA ALA A 30 -8.79 0.40 17.39
C ALA A 30 -9.43 -0.97 17.61
N ALA A 31 -10.13 -1.50 16.61
CA ALA A 31 -10.48 -2.92 16.52
C ALA A 31 -9.40 -3.63 15.69
N TYR A 32 -8.67 -4.57 16.29
CA TYR A 32 -7.45 -5.13 15.69
C TYR A 32 -7.36 -6.66 15.83
N PRO A 33 -6.80 -7.39 14.84
CA PRO A 33 -6.53 -8.81 14.99
C PRO A 33 -5.45 -9.04 16.05
N ALA A 34 -5.54 -10.14 16.81
CA ALA A 34 -4.55 -10.46 17.85
C ALA A 34 -3.10 -10.53 17.32
N GLU A 35 -2.91 -10.90 16.05
CA GLU A 35 -1.61 -10.92 15.37
C GLU A 35 -0.95 -9.53 15.26
N ASP A 36 -1.74 -8.46 15.26
CA ASP A 36 -1.26 -7.08 15.22
C ASP A 36 -0.97 -6.52 16.62
N ASP A 37 -0.99 -7.33 17.69
CA ASP A 37 -0.67 -6.85 19.03
C ASP A 37 0.75 -6.24 19.07
N GLY A 38 0.84 -5.03 19.61
CA GLY A 38 2.06 -4.23 19.59
C GLY A 38 2.39 -3.51 18.28
N HIS A 39 1.54 -3.59 17.25
CA HIS A 39 1.72 -2.77 16.04
C HIS A 39 1.56 -1.27 16.33
N PRO A 40 2.21 -0.39 15.54
CA PRO A 40 2.22 1.05 15.76
C PRO A 40 0.82 1.67 15.93
N TYR A 41 -0.15 1.27 15.11
CA TYR A 41 -1.51 1.82 15.19
C TYR A 41 -2.25 1.37 16.46
N VAL A 42 -2.06 0.12 16.89
CA VAL A 42 -2.67 -0.42 18.13
C VAL A 42 -2.14 0.32 19.35
N LEU A 43 -0.83 0.60 19.38
CA LEU A 43 -0.19 1.34 20.46
C LEU A 43 -0.51 2.83 20.45
N ALA A 44 -0.89 3.39 19.30
CA ALA A 44 -1.20 4.80 19.15
C ALA A 44 -2.66 5.14 19.49
N ALA A 45 -3.58 4.16 19.44
CA ALA A 45 -4.98 4.36 19.75
C ALA A 45 -5.23 4.56 21.26
N ASP A 46 -6.24 5.37 21.61
CA ASP A 46 -6.58 5.65 23.01
C ASP A 46 -7.23 4.43 23.69
N GLN A 47 -8.00 3.65 22.94
CA GLN A 47 -8.54 2.36 23.36
C GLN A 47 -8.33 1.29 22.28
N ARG A 48 -8.23 0.03 22.70
CA ARG A 48 -7.92 -1.09 21.81
C ARG A 48 -8.75 -2.32 22.17
N PHE A 49 -9.33 -2.94 21.15
CA PHE A 49 -10.17 -4.12 21.27
C PHE A 49 -9.68 -5.19 20.29
N PRO A 50 -9.19 -6.34 20.77
CA PRO A 50 -8.86 -7.44 19.88
C PRO A 50 -10.13 -8.01 19.25
N ILE A 51 -10.05 -8.39 17.97
CA ILE A 51 -11.10 -9.08 17.21
C ILE A 51 -10.54 -10.37 16.60
N GLU A 52 -11.39 -11.38 16.44
CA GLU A 52 -11.00 -12.72 15.96
C GLU A 52 -11.67 -13.09 14.62
N ALA A 53 -12.28 -12.11 13.96
CA ALA A 53 -13.02 -12.32 12.73
C ALA A 53 -12.25 -13.13 11.66
N ALA A 54 -12.91 -14.20 11.19
CA ALA A 54 -12.42 -15.09 10.15
C ALA A 54 -12.99 -14.75 8.76
N SER A 55 -14.06 -13.97 8.68
CA SER A 55 -14.70 -13.53 7.44
C SER A 55 -15.15 -12.07 7.51
N ALA A 56 -15.53 -11.48 6.38
CA ALA A 56 -16.10 -10.13 6.34
C ALA A 56 -17.42 -10.04 7.15
N GLY A 57 -18.25 -11.08 7.10
CA GLY A 57 -19.50 -11.14 7.86
C GLY A 57 -19.29 -11.18 9.38
N SER A 58 -18.34 -12.02 9.86
CA SER A 58 -17.99 -12.04 11.28
C SER A 58 -17.33 -10.72 11.71
N ALA A 59 -16.52 -10.11 10.83
CA ALA A 59 -15.89 -8.82 11.09
C ALA A 59 -16.92 -7.71 11.29
N MET A 60 -17.95 -7.63 10.43
CA MET A 60 -19.03 -6.66 10.60
C MET A 60 -19.70 -6.78 11.97
N ALA A 61 -20.07 -8.00 12.39
CA ALA A 61 -20.75 -8.22 13.65
C ALA A 61 -19.88 -7.83 14.87
N GLU A 62 -18.61 -8.26 14.87
CA GLU A 62 -17.66 -7.95 15.94
C GLU A 62 -17.37 -6.44 16.02
N VAL A 63 -17.17 -5.77 14.88
CA VAL A 63 -16.91 -4.32 14.83
C VAL A 63 -18.10 -3.53 15.40
N LEU A 64 -19.34 -3.89 15.05
CA LEU A 64 -20.53 -3.24 15.61
C LEU A 64 -20.67 -3.51 17.12
N GLN A 65 -20.29 -4.68 17.60
CA GLN A 65 -20.26 -4.97 19.03
C GLN A 65 -19.21 -4.10 19.76
N VAL A 66 -18.00 -4.00 19.23
CA VAL A 66 -16.94 -3.13 19.77
C VAL A 66 -17.40 -1.67 19.78
N ALA A 67 -18.02 -1.19 18.70
CA ALA A 67 -18.53 0.17 18.60
C ALA A 67 -19.53 0.50 19.73
N ARG A 68 -20.44 -0.44 20.04
CA ARG A 68 -21.41 -0.31 21.15
C ARG A 68 -20.73 -0.30 22.51
N LEU A 69 -19.81 -1.23 22.76
CA LEU A 69 -19.08 -1.35 24.03
C LEU A 69 -18.22 -0.11 24.30
N ALA A 70 -17.50 0.35 23.28
CA ALA A 70 -16.64 1.52 23.34
C ALA A 70 -17.40 2.85 23.26
N ARG A 71 -18.72 2.82 23.00
CA ARG A 71 -19.60 4.00 22.90
C ARG A 71 -19.04 5.05 21.93
N VAL A 72 -18.68 4.62 20.73
CA VAL A 72 -18.15 5.51 19.69
C VAL A 72 -19.28 6.25 18.98
N ASP A 73 -18.98 7.40 18.38
CA ASP A 73 -19.93 8.14 17.53
C ASP A 73 -19.88 7.65 16.08
N ALA A 74 -18.69 7.24 15.64
CA ALA A 74 -18.40 6.96 14.25
C ALA A 74 -17.48 5.75 14.08
N ILE A 75 -17.50 5.16 12.88
CA ILE A 75 -16.66 4.04 12.47
C ILE A 75 -15.98 4.40 11.14
N ALA A 76 -14.65 4.31 11.09
CA ALA A 76 -13.86 4.49 9.87
C ALA A 76 -13.23 3.17 9.41
N PRO A 77 -13.57 2.68 8.22
CA PRO A 77 -13.02 1.44 7.68
C PRO A 77 -11.71 1.64 6.90
N GLY A 78 -11.21 2.88 6.76
CA GLY A 78 -10.02 3.18 5.96
C GLY A 78 -10.13 2.63 4.55
N TYR A 79 -9.22 1.74 4.17
CA TYR A 79 -9.36 0.85 3.02
C TYR A 79 -9.28 -0.62 3.49
N GLY A 80 -9.89 -1.52 2.73
CA GLY A 80 -9.99 -2.93 3.09
C GLY A 80 -11.40 -3.50 2.87
N PRO A 81 -11.68 -4.72 3.34
CA PRO A 81 -12.87 -5.47 2.95
C PRO A 81 -14.20 -4.82 3.39
N LEU A 82 -14.19 -4.04 4.48
CA LEU A 82 -15.39 -3.35 4.97
C LEU A 82 -15.55 -1.92 4.41
N ALA A 83 -14.52 -1.37 3.77
CA ALA A 83 -14.54 0.03 3.31
C ALA A 83 -15.48 0.25 2.11
N GLU A 84 -15.64 -0.77 1.27
CA GLU A 84 -16.53 -0.75 0.10
C GLU A 84 -17.71 -1.73 0.29
N ASN A 85 -18.03 -2.07 1.54
CA ASN A 85 -19.16 -2.94 1.87
C ASN A 85 -20.39 -2.08 2.21
N ALA A 86 -21.36 -2.04 1.30
CA ALA A 86 -22.54 -1.20 1.45
C ALA A 86 -23.49 -1.68 2.56
N GLU A 87 -23.57 -2.99 2.78
CA GLU A 87 -24.34 -3.60 3.86
C GLU A 87 -23.77 -3.19 5.23
N PHE A 88 -22.45 -3.12 5.36
CA PHE A 88 -21.78 -2.66 6.57
C PHE A 88 -22.04 -1.17 6.83
N ALA A 89 -21.93 -0.33 5.80
CA ALA A 89 -22.25 1.08 5.92
C ALA A 89 -23.73 1.30 6.33
N ALA A 90 -24.65 0.51 5.79
CA ALA A 90 -26.07 0.52 6.17
C ALA A 90 -26.27 0.05 7.62
N ALA A 91 -25.64 -1.06 8.01
CA ALA A 91 -25.71 -1.61 9.37
C ALA A 91 -25.14 -0.64 10.42
N CYS A 92 -24.09 0.13 10.08
CA CYS A 92 -23.59 1.21 10.92
C CYS A 92 -24.68 2.27 11.16
N ALA A 93 -25.34 2.74 10.10
CA ALA A 93 -26.39 3.74 10.19
C ALA A 93 -27.62 3.24 10.98
N GLU A 94 -28.06 2.00 10.75
CA GLU A 94 -29.14 1.35 11.50
C GLU A 94 -28.81 1.20 13.00
N ALA A 95 -27.54 0.94 13.32
CA ALA A 95 -27.06 0.88 14.70
C ALA A 95 -26.81 2.26 15.34
N GLY A 96 -27.04 3.36 14.62
CA GLY A 96 -26.87 4.72 15.10
C GLY A 96 -25.43 5.26 15.05
N PHE A 97 -24.53 4.60 14.32
CA PHE A 97 -23.15 5.03 14.13
C PHE A 97 -22.97 5.80 12.83
N ILE A 98 -22.10 6.81 12.84
CA ILE A 98 -21.69 7.52 11.63
C ILE A 98 -20.63 6.68 10.89
N PHE A 99 -20.92 6.28 9.67
CA PHE A 99 -19.93 5.68 8.79
C PHE A 99 -19.04 6.77 8.16
N VAL A 100 -17.72 6.70 8.38
CA VAL A 100 -16.75 7.64 7.79
C VAL A 100 -16.33 7.15 6.41
N GLY A 101 -17.18 7.44 5.43
CA GLY A 101 -17.08 7.05 4.04
C GLY A 101 -18.32 7.56 3.26
N PRO A 102 -18.45 7.21 1.98
CA PRO A 102 -19.65 7.55 1.21
C PRO A 102 -20.92 6.90 1.78
N ARG A 103 -22.09 7.42 1.40
CA ARG A 103 -23.37 6.80 1.71
C ARG A 103 -23.47 5.37 1.16
N PRO A 104 -24.21 4.45 1.83
CA PRO A 104 -24.36 3.06 1.39
C PRO A 104 -24.81 2.91 -0.06
N GLU A 105 -25.65 3.83 -0.54
CA GLU A 105 -26.14 3.83 -1.93
C GLU A 105 -25.04 4.14 -2.93
N ALA A 106 -24.18 5.12 -2.65
CA ALA A 106 -23.03 5.44 -3.48
C ALA A 106 -22.04 4.26 -3.52
N ILE A 107 -21.83 3.56 -2.40
CA ILE A 107 -21.01 2.33 -2.35
C ILE A 107 -21.61 1.24 -3.24
N ARG A 108 -22.92 0.98 -3.13
CA ARG A 108 -23.60 -0.02 -3.99
C ARG A 108 -23.47 0.30 -5.47
N GLN A 109 -23.69 1.56 -5.85
CA GLN A 109 -23.68 1.94 -7.26
C GLN A 109 -22.28 1.93 -7.87
N SER A 110 -21.26 2.30 -7.09
CA SER A 110 -19.86 2.30 -7.55
C SER A 110 -19.20 0.92 -7.51
N GLY A 111 -19.55 0.07 -6.54
CA GLY A 111 -19.04 -1.30 -6.43
C GLY A 111 -19.64 -2.26 -7.46
N ASP A 112 -20.80 -1.94 -8.02
CA ASP A 112 -21.38 -2.65 -9.15
C ASP A 112 -20.85 -2.05 -10.47
N LYS A 113 -19.98 -2.79 -11.16
CA LYS A 113 -19.34 -2.32 -12.41
C LYS A 113 -20.33 -1.89 -13.48
N LEU A 114 -21.52 -2.50 -13.52
CA LEU A 114 -22.52 -2.21 -14.54
C LEU A 114 -23.21 -0.91 -14.23
N ARG A 115 -23.58 -0.70 -12.96
CA ARG A 115 -24.18 0.56 -12.50
C ARG A 115 -23.19 1.71 -12.57
N ALA A 116 -21.94 1.47 -12.20
CA ALA A 116 -20.87 2.46 -12.34
C ALA A 116 -20.66 2.85 -13.80
N ARG A 117 -20.67 1.87 -14.71
CA ARG A 117 -20.59 2.10 -16.16
C ARG A 117 -21.81 2.84 -16.69
N GLU A 118 -23.01 2.47 -16.27
CA GLU A 118 -24.24 3.17 -16.65
C GLU A 118 -24.20 4.63 -16.19
N ALA A 119 -23.75 4.89 -14.97
CA ALA A 119 -23.55 6.25 -14.46
C ALA A 119 -22.52 7.03 -15.29
N ALA A 120 -21.41 6.40 -15.70
CA ALA A 120 -20.43 7.01 -16.60
C ALA A 120 -21.04 7.36 -17.97
N CYS A 121 -21.80 6.44 -18.57
CA CYS A 121 -22.51 6.70 -19.83
C CYS A 121 -23.50 7.85 -19.71
N LEU A 122 -24.31 7.88 -18.65
CA LEU A 122 -25.28 8.96 -18.37
C LEU A 122 -24.58 10.31 -18.14
N ALA A 123 -23.38 10.28 -17.56
CA ALA A 123 -22.52 11.44 -17.38
C ALA A 123 -21.78 11.88 -18.66
N GLY A 124 -21.98 11.17 -19.79
CA GLY A 124 -21.31 11.44 -21.06
C GLY A 124 -19.82 11.08 -21.06
N VAL A 125 -19.36 10.25 -20.12
CA VAL A 125 -17.96 9.82 -20.00
C VAL A 125 -17.73 8.56 -20.82
N PRO A 126 -16.67 8.52 -21.66
CA PRO A 126 -16.34 7.32 -22.43
C PRO A 126 -16.09 6.10 -21.54
N VAL A 127 -16.67 4.97 -21.92
CA VAL A 127 -16.46 3.66 -21.28
C VAL A 127 -15.86 2.70 -22.29
N ILE A 128 -15.17 1.66 -21.81
CA ILE A 128 -14.63 0.64 -22.71
C ILE A 128 -15.78 -0.05 -23.45
N PRO A 129 -15.69 -0.24 -24.78
CA PRO A 129 -16.67 -1.04 -25.52
C PRO A 129 -16.78 -2.43 -24.90
N GLY A 130 -18.00 -2.86 -24.59
CA GLY A 130 -18.22 -4.06 -23.81
C GLY A 130 -19.70 -4.30 -23.51
N GLY A 131 -20.00 -5.49 -23.00
CA GLY A 131 -21.36 -5.92 -22.72
C GLY A 131 -21.45 -7.19 -21.88
N HIS A 132 -22.68 -7.54 -21.50
CA HIS A 132 -22.97 -8.81 -20.86
C HIS A 132 -22.91 -9.96 -21.86
N PRO A 133 -22.17 -11.03 -21.57
CA PRO A 133 -22.30 -12.25 -22.35
C PRO A 133 -23.74 -12.75 -22.28
N GLY A 134 -24.25 -13.28 -23.39
CA GLY A 134 -25.59 -13.87 -23.42
C GLY A 134 -25.72 -15.16 -22.59
N ASP A 135 -26.93 -15.70 -22.54
CA ASP A 135 -27.26 -16.88 -21.73
C ASP A 135 -26.50 -18.15 -22.16
N GLY A 136 -26.03 -18.18 -23.41
CA GLY A 136 -25.27 -19.28 -24.00
C GLY A 136 -23.92 -18.86 -24.59
N LEU A 137 -23.09 -19.86 -24.88
CA LEU A 137 -21.75 -19.68 -25.47
C LEU A 137 -21.80 -18.92 -26.81
N GLU A 138 -22.70 -19.31 -27.72
CA GLU A 138 -22.81 -18.66 -29.04
C GLU A 138 -23.17 -17.17 -28.92
N GLN A 139 -24.17 -16.82 -28.10
CA GLN A 139 -24.54 -15.42 -27.88
C GLN A 139 -23.40 -14.62 -27.23
N SER A 140 -22.64 -15.24 -26.31
CA SER A 140 -21.47 -14.64 -25.69
C SER A 140 -20.34 -14.41 -26.70
N LEU A 141 -20.15 -15.36 -27.62
CA LEU A 141 -19.14 -15.30 -28.67
C LEU A 141 -19.50 -14.27 -29.75
N ASP A 142 -20.78 -14.14 -30.08
CA ASP A 142 -21.28 -13.10 -31.00
C ASP A 142 -21.01 -11.70 -30.46
N LEU A 143 -21.28 -11.48 -29.17
CA LEU A 143 -20.89 -10.22 -28.52
C LEU A 143 -19.37 -10.03 -28.54
N ALA A 144 -18.57 -11.07 -28.28
CA ALA A 144 -17.11 -10.96 -28.36
C ALA A 144 -16.62 -10.58 -29.77
N ARG A 145 -17.28 -11.11 -30.83
CA ARG A 145 -17.02 -10.73 -32.22
C ARG A 145 -17.42 -9.29 -32.53
N GLU A 146 -18.55 -8.82 -31.98
CA GLU A 146 -19.01 -7.43 -32.12
C GLU A 146 -18.04 -6.44 -31.45
N ILE A 147 -17.57 -6.76 -30.24
CA ILE A 147 -16.56 -5.98 -29.51
C ILE A 147 -15.23 -5.98 -30.30
N GLY A 148 -14.87 -7.14 -30.87
CA GLY A 148 -13.64 -7.39 -31.59
C GLY A 148 -12.52 -7.91 -30.69
N PHE A 149 -11.88 -9.01 -31.10
CA PHE A 149 -10.73 -9.60 -30.42
C PHE A 149 -9.45 -8.74 -30.59
N PRO A 150 -8.54 -8.72 -29.59
CA PRO A 150 -8.62 -9.42 -28.30
C PRO A 150 -9.68 -8.83 -27.36
N VAL A 151 -10.37 -9.72 -26.63
CA VAL A 151 -11.38 -9.34 -25.62
C VAL A 151 -10.90 -9.68 -24.22
N LEU A 152 -11.40 -8.94 -23.24
CA LEU A 152 -11.12 -9.11 -21.83
C LEU A 152 -12.39 -9.59 -21.13
N ILE A 153 -12.35 -10.79 -20.53
CA ILE A 153 -13.41 -11.32 -19.67
C ILE A 153 -13.11 -10.87 -18.23
N LYS A 154 -14.07 -10.21 -17.59
CA LYS A 154 -13.97 -9.73 -16.19
C LYS A 154 -15.13 -10.24 -15.35
N ALA A 155 -14.87 -10.70 -14.13
CA ALA A 155 -15.92 -10.93 -13.14
C ALA A 155 -16.58 -9.60 -12.72
N VAL A 156 -17.91 -9.58 -12.59
CA VAL A 156 -18.67 -8.37 -12.20
C VAL A 156 -18.27 -7.91 -10.80
N MET A 157 -18.24 -8.83 -9.83
CA MET A 157 -17.84 -8.57 -8.43
C MET A 157 -16.33 -8.73 -8.17
N GLY A 158 -15.50 -8.86 -9.21
CA GLY A 158 -14.07 -9.14 -9.07
C GLY A 158 -13.22 -7.90 -8.81
N GLY A 159 -12.22 -8.03 -7.92
CA GLY A 159 -11.22 -7.00 -7.61
C GLY A 159 -9.81 -7.58 -7.44
N GLY A 160 -8.78 -6.73 -7.45
CA GLY A 160 -7.38 -7.13 -7.18
C GLY A 160 -6.74 -8.04 -8.25
N GLY A 161 -7.23 -7.98 -9.49
CA GLY A 161 -6.66 -8.71 -10.63
C GLY A 161 -7.10 -10.18 -10.79
N ARG A 162 -7.97 -10.69 -9.90
CA ARG A 162 -8.59 -12.02 -9.99
C ARG A 162 -9.87 -12.00 -10.83
N GLY A 163 -10.19 -13.12 -11.48
CA GLY A 163 -11.35 -13.22 -12.38
C GLY A 163 -11.24 -12.33 -13.62
N ILE A 164 -10.03 -12.21 -14.18
CA ILE A 164 -9.76 -11.45 -15.41
C ILE A 164 -8.94 -12.32 -16.38
N ARG A 165 -9.39 -12.44 -17.64
CA ARG A 165 -8.69 -13.17 -18.71
C ARG A 165 -8.72 -12.41 -20.03
N VAL A 166 -7.57 -12.27 -20.66
CA VAL A 166 -7.47 -11.81 -22.05
C VAL A 166 -7.67 -13.02 -22.95
N VAL A 167 -8.51 -12.87 -23.97
CA VAL A 167 -8.76 -13.88 -24.99
C VAL A 167 -8.36 -13.26 -26.32
N GLU A 168 -7.31 -13.81 -26.92
CA GLU A 168 -6.72 -13.30 -28.17
C GLU A 168 -7.54 -13.66 -29.41
N ALA A 169 -8.22 -14.82 -29.38
CA ALA A 169 -8.91 -15.36 -30.54
C ALA A 169 -10.18 -16.15 -30.15
N PRO A 170 -11.18 -16.26 -31.05
CA PRO A 170 -12.45 -16.93 -30.80
C PRO A 170 -12.32 -18.37 -30.27
N GLU A 171 -11.29 -19.10 -30.71
CA GLU A 171 -11.10 -20.52 -30.40
C GLU A 171 -10.82 -20.76 -28.90
N ALA A 172 -10.22 -19.77 -28.23
CA ALA A 172 -9.89 -19.84 -26.80
C ALA A 172 -11.03 -19.33 -25.90
N PHE A 173 -12.08 -18.72 -26.48
CA PHE A 173 -13.10 -17.99 -25.73
C PHE A 173 -13.92 -18.87 -24.79
N ALA A 174 -14.37 -20.03 -25.27
CA ALA A 174 -15.23 -20.93 -24.48
C ALA A 174 -14.56 -21.38 -23.18
N GLY A 175 -13.31 -21.86 -23.27
CA GLY A 175 -12.55 -22.29 -22.10
C GLY A 175 -12.27 -21.13 -21.13
N ALA A 176 -11.86 -19.97 -21.66
CA ALA A 176 -11.61 -18.80 -20.83
C ALA A 176 -12.86 -18.29 -20.10
N LEU A 177 -14.03 -18.33 -20.74
CA LEU A 177 -15.29 -17.92 -20.13
C LEU A 177 -15.66 -18.82 -18.95
N ASP A 178 -15.57 -20.15 -19.12
CA ASP A 178 -15.88 -21.12 -18.07
C ASP A 178 -14.90 -21.04 -16.90
N GLU A 179 -13.61 -20.83 -17.18
CA GLU A 179 -12.58 -20.61 -16.16
C GLU A 179 -12.90 -19.38 -15.31
N VAL A 180 -13.19 -18.23 -15.95
CA VAL A 180 -13.46 -16.99 -15.21
C VAL A 180 -14.75 -17.08 -14.41
N ARG A 181 -15.82 -17.68 -14.96
CA ARG A 181 -17.08 -17.91 -14.23
C ARG A 181 -16.86 -18.77 -12.99
N SER A 182 -16.09 -19.85 -13.14
CA SER A 182 -15.77 -20.76 -12.04
C SER A 182 -14.89 -20.10 -10.97
N GLU A 183 -13.86 -19.35 -11.39
CA GLU A 183 -13.03 -18.57 -10.48
C GLU A 183 -13.85 -17.52 -9.73
N ALA A 184 -14.74 -16.80 -10.43
CA ALA A 184 -15.59 -15.77 -9.87
C ALA A 184 -16.57 -16.34 -8.84
N LEU A 185 -17.21 -17.47 -9.16
CA LEU A 185 -18.11 -18.15 -8.23
C LEU A 185 -17.37 -18.62 -6.97
N SER A 186 -16.18 -19.21 -7.13
CA SER A 186 -15.38 -19.69 -6.00
C SER A 186 -14.81 -18.56 -5.15
N ALA A 187 -14.43 -17.43 -5.75
CA ALA A 187 -13.77 -16.33 -5.04
C ALA A 187 -14.75 -15.29 -4.47
N PHE A 188 -15.86 -15.05 -5.16
CA PHE A 188 -16.79 -13.94 -4.87
C PHE A 188 -18.24 -14.41 -4.66
N GLY A 189 -18.55 -15.70 -4.83
CA GLY A 189 -19.91 -16.23 -4.67
C GLY A 189 -20.87 -15.85 -5.81
N CYS A 190 -20.37 -15.17 -6.86
CA CYS A 190 -21.13 -14.72 -8.02
C CYS A 190 -20.34 -15.05 -9.28
N GLY A 191 -20.93 -15.84 -10.19
CA GLY A 191 -20.32 -16.26 -11.45
C GLY A 191 -20.54 -15.29 -12.61
N ASP A 192 -21.13 -14.12 -12.36
CA ASP A 192 -21.43 -13.16 -13.43
C ASP A 192 -20.16 -12.52 -13.96
N VAL A 193 -20.09 -12.45 -15.29
CA VAL A 193 -18.95 -11.90 -16.02
C VAL A 193 -19.40 -10.86 -17.03
N TYR A 194 -18.45 -10.05 -17.45
CA TYR A 194 -18.60 -8.93 -18.37
C TYR A 194 -17.47 -8.99 -19.41
N LEU A 195 -17.79 -8.69 -20.67
CA LEU A 195 -16.83 -8.66 -21.77
C LEU A 195 -16.48 -7.22 -22.10
N GLU A 196 -15.19 -6.94 -22.32
CA GLU A 196 -14.70 -5.64 -22.76
C GLU A 196 -13.67 -5.80 -23.86
N ARG A 197 -13.50 -4.75 -24.67
CA ARG A 197 -12.36 -4.67 -25.58
C ARG A 197 -11.06 -4.63 -24.79
N PHE A 198 -10.10 -5.49 -25.13
CA PHE A 198 -8.76 -5.38 -24.56
C PHE A 198 -8.01 -4.24 -25.27
N LEU A 199 -7.55 -3.26 -24.48
CA LEU A 199 -6.87 -2.07 -25.00
C LEU A 199 -5.35 -2.24 -25.15
N GLY A 200 -4.82 -3.43 -24.86
CA GLY A 200 -3.37 -3.69 -24.82
C GLY A 200 -2.72 -3.22 -23.52
N THR A 201 -1.39 -3.22 -23.49
CA THR A 201 -0.56 -2.77 -22.34
C THR A 201 0.07 -1.40 -22.57
N ALA A 202 0.10 -0.91 -23.81
CA ALA A 202 0.48 0.45 -24.18
C ALA A 202 -0.59 1.50 -23.81
N ILE A 203 -1.03 1.45 -22.56
CA ILE A 203 -2.04 2.31 -21.96
C ILE A 203 -1.62 2.70 -20.55
N ARG A 204 -2.02 3.89 -20.13
CA ARG A 204 -1.69 4.44 -18.82
C ARG A 204 -2.90 4.32 -17.90
N HIS A 205 -2.67 3.86 -16.68
CA HIS A 205 -3.65 3.95 -15.60
C HIS A 205 -3.53 5.32 -14.95
N ILE A 206 -4.57 6.15 -15.14
CA ILE A 206 -4.68 7.49 -14.57
C ILE A 206 -5.95 7.54 -13.74
N GLU A 207 -5.90 8.24 -12.62
CA GLU A 207 -7.06 8.38 -11.74
C GLU A 207 -7.20 9.79 -11.21
N VAL A 208 -8.41 10.15 -10.78
CA VAL A 208 -8.73 11.48 -10.26
C VAL A 208 -9.33 11.36 -8.87
N GLN A 209 -8.73 12.08 -7.92
CA GLN A 209 -9.27 12.21 -6.57
C GLN A 209 -10.53 13.07 -6.61
N VAL A 210 -11.64 12.57 -6.05
CA VAL A 210 -12.84 13.36 -5.77
C VAL A 210 -13.09 13.47 -4.28
N LEU A 211 -13.72 14.58 -3.88
CA LEU A 211 -14.16 14.85 -2.52
C LEU A 211 -15.54 15.48 -2.59
N GLY A 212 -16.54 14.85 -1.98
CA GLY A 212 -17.91 15.35 -1.92
C GLY A 212 -18.41 15.57 -0.50
N ASP A 213 -19.42 16.42 -0.31
CA ASP A 213 -20.19 16.51 0.93
C ASP A 213 -21.64 16.05 0.80
N LYS A 214 -22.30 15.93 1.95
CA LYS A 214 -23.72 15.57 2.06
C LYS A 214 -24.67 16.67 1.58
N HIS A 215 -24.15 17.80 1.10
CA HIS A 215 -24.90 18.97 0.66
C HIS A 215 -24.83 19.16 -0.87
N GLY A 216 -24.26 18.21 -1.60
CA GLY A 216 -24.20 18.18 -3.05
C GLY A 216 -22.96 18.86 -3.66
N ASN A 217 -22.03 19.34 -2.84
CA ASN A 217 -20.76 19.85 -3.36
C ASN A 217 -19.83 18.70 -3.69
N VAL A 218 -19.17 18.75 -4.85
CA VAL A 218 -18.15 17.79 -5.28
C VAL A 218 -17.00 18.52 -5.94
N LEU A 219 -15.78 18.24 -5.49
CA LEU A 219 -14.51 18.81 -5.95
C LEU A 219 -13.59 17.70 -6.45
N HIS A 220 -12.68 18.03 -7.37
CA HIS A 220 -11.55 17.18 -7.70
C HIS A 220 -10.28 17.71 -7.01
N LEU A 221 -9.44 16.82 -6.50
CA LEU A 221 -8.12 17.16 -5.96
C LEU A 221 -6.99 16.74 -6.90
N GLY A 222 -7.27 16.72 -8.21
CA GLY A 222 -6.27 16.47 -9.25
C GLY A 222 -6.12 15.00 -9.61
N ASP A 223 -5.17 14.75 -10.51
CA ASP A 223 -4.89 13.46 -11.11
C ASP A 223 -3.65 12.77 -10.49
N ARG A 224 -3.65 11.44 -10.54
CA ARG A 224 -2.50 10.59 -10.20
C ARG A 224 -2.18 9.65 -11.35
N GLY A 225 -0.89 9.45 -11.59
CA GLY A 225 -0.37 8.43 -12.49
C GLY A 225 -0.05 7.17 -11.71
N CYS A 226 -0.73 6.07 -12.04
CA CYS A 226 -0.65 4.81 -11.28
C CYS A 226 -0.24 3.64 -12.19
N SER A 227 0.50 3.90 -13.26
CA SER A 227 0.80 2.90 -14.30
C SER A 227 1.95 1.95 -13.94
N VAL A 228 2.76 2.25 -12.92
CA VAL A 228 3.78 1.31 -12.43
C VAL A 228 3.09 0.21 -11.62
N GLN A 229 2.72 -0.87 -12.31
CA GLN A 229 1.95 -1.96 -11.73
C GLN A 229 2.58 -3.31 -12.02
N ARG A 230 2.43 -4.24 -11.08
CA ARG A 230 2.76 -5.65 -11.30
C ARG A 230 1.54 -6.51 -11.03
N ARG A 231 1.17 -7.39 -11.96
CA ARG A 231 -0.03 -8.22 -11.86
C ARG A 231 -1.28 -7.40 -11.49
N ARG A 232 -1.40 -6.19 -12.05
CA ARG A 232 -2.48 -5.20 -11.78
C ARG A 232 -2.52 -4.68 -10.33
N GLN A 233 -1.41 -4.77 -9.60
CA GLN A 233 -1.23 -4.13 -8.30
C GLN A 233 -0.29 -2.94 -8.46
N LYS A 234 -0.72 -1.75 -8.02
CA LYS A 234 0.07 -0.52 -8.07
C LYS A 234 1.25 -0.62 -7.10
N LEU A 235 2.43 -0.19 -7.55
CA LEU A 235 3.68 -0.21 -6.78
C LEU A 235 4.25 1.19 -6.54
N VAL A 236 4.05 2.09 -7.51
CA VAL A 236 4.50 3.49 -7.48
C VAL A 236 3.43 4.38 -8.11
N GLU A 237 3.14 5.49 -7.45
CA GLU A 237 2.12 6.45 -7.84
C GLU A 237 2.67 7.87 -7.80
N GLU A 238 2.23 8.72 -8.72
CA GLU A 238 2.75 10.08 -8.86
C GLU A 238 1.61 11.10 -8.99
N ALA A 239 1.76 12.28 -8.39
CA ALA A 239 0.85 13.40 -8.54
C ALA A 239 1.62 14.71 -8.84
N PRO A 240 1.23 15.48 -9.86
CA PRO A 240 0.27 15.12 -10.92
C PRO A 240 0.78 13.95 -11.78
N ALA A 241 -0.10 13.34 -12.57
CA ALA A 241 0.32 12.31 -13.52
C ALA A 241 1.31 12.90 -14.54
N PRO A 242 2.50 12.28 -14.73
CA PRO A 242 3.51 12.79 -15.65
C PRO A 242 3.02 12.71 -17.10
N GLY A 243 3.53 13.54 -18.01
CA GLY A 243 3.31 13.40 -19.45
C GLY A 243 1.87 13.60 -19.95
N LEU A 244 0.89 13.96 -19.12
CA LEU A 244 -0.43 14.40 -19.60
C LEU A 244 -0.38 15.88 -19.99
N ASP A 245 -0.89 16.21 -21.18
CA ASP A 245 -1.13 17.60 -21.55
C ASP A 245 -2.27 18.21 -20.70
N ALA A 246 -2.39 19.53 -20.76
CA ALA A 246 -3.34 20.27 -19.92
C ALA A 246 -4.81 20.03 -20.31
N ALA A 247 -5.09 19.79 -21.59
CA ALA A 247 -6.46 19.59 -22.09
C ALA A 247 -7.00 18.24 -21.64
N LEU A 248 -6.27 17.15 -21.92
CA LEU A 248 -6.63 15.81 -21.49
C LEU A 248 -6.73 15.70 -19.97
N ARG A 249 -5.81 16.34 -19.23
CA ARG A 249 -5.88 16.40 -17.77
C ARG A 249 -7.17 17.06 -17.29
N ASN A 250 -7.60 18.15 -17.92
CA ASN A 250 -8.84 18.82 -17.59
C ASN A 250 -10.07 17.96 -17.94
N GLU A 251 -10.06 17.28 -19.09
CA GLU A 251 -11.13 16.36 -19.49
C GLU A 251 -11.33 15.23 -18.47
N LEU A 252 -10.24 14.57 -18.05
CA LEU A 252 -10.28 13.52 -17.02
C LEU A 252 -10.87 14.03 -15.69
N ARG A 253 -10.45 15.23 -15.26
CA ARG A 253 -10.94 15.85 -14.03
C ARG A 253 -12.43 16.19 -14.09
N LEU A 254 -12.89 16.74 -15.22
CA LEU A 254 -14.31 17.04 -15.44
C LEU A 254 -15.15 15.77 -15.56
N ALA A 255 -14.65 14.73 -16.22
CA ALA A 255 -15.29 13.42 -16.30
C ALA A 255 -15.48 12.79 -14.92
N ALA A 256 -14.44 12.85 -14.06
CA ALA A 256 -14.51 12.35 -12.70
C ALA A 256 -15.56 13.10 -11.85
N LEU A 257 -15.62 14.43 -11.98
CA LEU A 257 -16.66 15.24 -11.33
C LEU A 257 -18.07 14.88 -11.82
N ALA A 258 -18.24 14.66 -13.12
CA ALA A 258 -19.52 14.30 -13.71
C ALA A 258 -20.03 12.95 -13.18
N ILE A 259 -19.16 11.94 -13.13
CA ILE A 259 -19.47 10.61 -12.55
C ILE A 259 -19.82 10.74 -11.06
N ALA A 260 -18.99 11.41 -10.28
CA ALA A 260 -19.23 11.57 -8.84
C ALA A 260 -20.56 12.30 -8.55
N ARG A 261 -20.92 13.30 -9.36
CA ARG A 261 -22.24 13.97 -9.26
C ARG A 261 -23.39 13.05 -9.65
N GLN A 262 -23.23 12.27 -10.71
CA GLN A 262 -24.25 11.31 -11.17
C GLN A 262 -24.57 10.27 -10.08
N LEU A 263 -23.54 9.84 -9.34
CA LEU A 263 -23.66 8.89 -8.22
C LEU A 263 -24.10 9.56 -6.91
N GLY A 264 -24.27 10.88 -6.88
CA GLY A 264 -24.54 11.64 -5.66
C GLY A 264 -23.48 11.40 -4.58
N TYR A 265 -22.21 11.34 -4.97
CA TYR A 265 -21.12 10.88 -4.11
C TYR A 265 -20.78 11.88 -2.99
N ASP A 266 -20.52 11.36 -1.78
CA ASP A 266 -20.03 12.10 -0.61
C ASP A 266 -18.79 11.42 -0.02
N SER A 267 -17.99 12.14 0.78
CA SER A 267 -16.68 11.70 1.28
C SER A 267 -15.60 11.68 0.18
N ALA A 268 -14.45 11.06 0.46
CA ALA A 268 -13.37 10.87 -0.50
C ALA A 268 -13.62 9.63 -1.37
N GLY A 269 -13.25 9.71 -2.65
CA GLY A 269 -13.27 8.59 -3.59
C GLY A 269 -12.36 8.85 -4.77
N THR A 270 -12.16 7.85 -5.61
CA THR A 270 -11.31 7.98 -6.79
C THR A 270 -12.01 7.44 -8.02
N VAL A 271 -11.99 8.20 -9.11
CA VAL A 271 -12.45 7.74 -10.42
C VAL A 271 -11.23 7.34 -11.24
N GLU A 272 -11.19 6.09 -11.70
CA GLU A 272 -10.06 5.52 -12.42
C GLU A 272 -10.34 5.43 -13.93
N PHE A 273 -9.29 5.64 -14.73
CA PHE A 273 -9.31 5.67 -16.18
C PHE A 273 -8.13 4.91 -16.79
N LEU A 274 -8.36 4.35 -17.97
CA LEU A 274 -7.29 3.93 -18.88
C LEU A 274 -7.13 4.96 -20.00
N VAL A 275 -5.91 5.42 -20.21
CA VAL A 275 -5.55 6.42 -21.23
C VAL A 275 -4.68 5.76 -22.29
N ALA A 276 -5.15 5.71 -23.53
CA ALA A 276 -4.41 5.18 -24.66
C ALA A 276 -3.36 6.17 -25.18
N GLY A 277 -2.37 5.67 -25.93
CA GLY A 277 -1.29 6.49 -26.49
C GLY A 277 -1.74 7.59 -27.47
N ASP A 278 -2.96 7.50 -28.00
CA ASP A 278 -3.58 8.53 -28.86
C ASP A 278 -4.39 9.58 -28.09
N GLY A 279 -4.36 9.54 -26.74
CA GLY A 279 -5.06 10.47 -25.86
C GLY A 279 -6.51 10.10 -25.55
N ARG A 280 -7.08 9.06 -26.17
CA ARG A 280 -8.41 8.58 -25.78
C ARG A 280 -8.36 7.98 -24.38
N PHE A 281 -9.34 8.29 -23.56
CA PHE A 281 -9.47 7.71 -22.23
C PHE A 281 -10.80 6.99 -22.04
N TYR A 282 -10.84 6.04 -21.12
CA TYR A 282 -12.02 5.25 -20.79
C TYR A 282 -12.14 5.08 -19.28
N PHE A 283 -13.32 5.34 -18.74
CA PHE A 283 -13.65 5.01 -17.35
C PHE A 283 -13.55 3.49 -17.13
N ILE A 284 -12.97 3.10 -15.99
CA ILE A 284 -12.88 1.69 -15.58
C ILE A 284 -13.63 1.37 -14.29
N GLU A 285 -13.46 2.17 -13.25
CA GLU A 285 -14.10 1.96 -11.96
C GLU A 285 -14.06 3.23 -11.11
N MET A 286 -14.88 3.25 -10.06
CA MET A 286 -14.79 4.25 -9.01
C MET A 286 -14.56 3.53 -7.68
N ASN A 287 -13.46 3.85 -7.01
CA ASN A 287 -13.13 3.33 -5.69
C ASN A 287 -13.86 4.18 -4.64
N ALA A 288 -14.78 3.56 -3.89
CA ALA A 288 -15.71 4.25 -2.99
C ALA A 288 -15.13 4.49 -1.59
N ARG A 289 -13.84 4.85 -1.53
CA ARG A 289 -13.05 4.96 -0.30
C ARG A 289 -11.78 5.77 -0.52
N ILE A 290 -11.08 6.05 0.56
CA ILE A 290 -9.69 6.53 0.49
C ILE A 290 -8.79 5.44 -0.14
N GLN A 291 -7.81 5.88 -0.91
CA GLN A 291 -6.82 5.00 -1.53
C GLN A 291 -5.46 5.08 -0.83
N VAL A 292 -4.61 4.08 -1.09
CA VAL A 292 -3.28 3.97 -0.47
C VAL A 292 -2.43 5.19 -0.84
N GLU A 293 -2.52 5.58 -2.11
CA GLU A 293 -1.83 6.66 -2.82
C GLU A 293 -2.44 8.07 -2.61
N HIS A 294 -3.42 8.23 -1.71
CA HIS A 294 -3.91 9.57 -1.35
C HIS A 294 -2.81 10.57 -0.90
N PRO A 295 -1.70 10.17 -0.25
CA PRO A 295 -0.69 11.11 0.24
C PRO A 295 0.00 11.93 -0.85
N VAL A 296 0.15 11.43 -2.09
CA VAL A 296 0.73 12.25 -3.17
C VAL A 296 -0.18 13.41 -3.54
N THR A 297 -1.51 13.22 -3.46
CA THR A 297 -2.49 14.28 -3.64
C THR A 297 -2.45 15.27 -2.48
N GLU A 298 -2.39 14.79 -1.23
CA GLU A 298 -2.24 15.68 -0.06
C GLU A 298 -0.97 16.52 -0.15
N ALA A 299 0.14 15.92 -0.59
CA ALA A 299 1.42 16.60 -0.67
C ALA A 299 1.43 17.78 -1.67
N ILE A 300 0.77 17.63 -2.82
CA ILE A 300 0.72 18.70 -3.83
C ILE A 300 -0.39 19.72 -3.60
N THR A 301 -1.43 19.39 -2.83
CA THR A 301 -2.58 20.29 -2.56
C THR A 301 -2.56 20.93 -1.18
N GLY A 302 -1.88 20.32 -0.21
CA GLY A 302 -1.94 20.71 1.20
C GLY A 302 -3.25 20.35 1.91
N ILE A 303 -4.15 19.61 1.26
CA ILE A 303 -5.46 19.23 1.82
C ILE A 303 -5.34 17.87 2.51
N ASP A 304 -5.64 17.80 3.81
CA ASP A 304 -5.74 16.53 4.57
C ASP A 304 -7.05 15.83 4.22
N LEU A 305 -6.99 14.76 3.43
CA LEU A 305 -8.16 14.03 2.96
C LEU A 305 -8.89 13.30 4.09
N VAL A 306 -8.16 12.79 5.08
CA VAL A 306 -8.75 12.09 6.22
C VAL A 306 -9.51 13.06 7.12
N GLU A 307 -9.00 14.27 7.32
CA GLU A 307 -9.68 15.34 8.03
C GLU A 307 -11.00 15.69 7.32
N GLN A 308 -10.96 15.88 5.99
CA GLN A 308 -12.14 16.18 5.20
C GLN A 308 -13.18 15.05 5.28
N MET A 309 -12.77 13.79 5.21
CA MET A 309 -13.66 12.64 5.37
C MET A 309 -14.38 12.65 6.72
N ILE A 310 -13.66 12.89 7.82
CA ILE A 310 -14.23 12.94 9.17
C ILE A 310 -15.20 14.13 9.31
N HIS A 311 -14.81 15.30 8.80
CA HIS A 311 -15.63 16.52 8.81
C HIS A 311 -16.95 16.34 8.05
N VAL A 312 -16.88 15.84 6.81
CA VAL A 312 -18.05 15.55 5.97
C VAL A 312 -18.93 14.46 6.59
N ALA A 313 -18.33 13.39 7.13
CA ALA A 313 -19.08 12.32 7.78
C ALA A 313 -19.92 12.87 8.95
N GLY A 314 -19.36 13.82 9.72
CA GLY A 314 -20.03 14.56 10.79
C GLY A 314 -21.12 15.55 10.34
N GLY A 315 -21.40 15.66 9.03
CA GLY A 315 -22.41 16.54 8.44
C GLY A 315 -21.89 17.91 8.00
N GLY A 316 -20.57 18.13 8.08
CA GLY A 316 -19.93 19.36 7.64
C GLY A 316 -20.09 19.61 6.13
N ARG A 317 -20.11 20.89 5.75
CA ARG A 317 -19.96 21.32 4.35
C ARG A 317 -18.49 21.45 4.01
N LEU A 318 -18.11 21.19 2.76
CA LEU A 318 -16.79 21.56 2.27
C LEU A 318 -16.67 23.09 2.34
N SER A 319 -15.62 23.58 3.02
CA SER A 319 -15.27 24.99 3.04
C SER A 319 -14.52 25.43 1.79
N LEU A 320 -13.97 24.45 1.05
CA LEU A 320 -13.19 24.64 -0.17
C LEU A 320 -14.10 24.75 -1.40
N ARG A 321 -13.70 25.57 -2.36
CA ARG A 321 -14.24 25.62 -3.72
C ARG A 321 -13.20 25.07 -4.70
N GLN A 322 -13.62 24.71 -5.92
CA GLN A 322 -12.70 24.15 -6.92
C GLN A 322 -11.55 25.11 -7.25
N ASP A 323 -11.83 26.42 -7.25
CA ASP A 323 -10.86 27.48 -7.54
C ASP A 323 -9.86 27.72 -6.39
N ASP A 324 -10.15 27.23 -5.17
CA ASP A 324 -9.24 27.34 -4.02
C ASP A 324 -8.14 26.26 -4.04
N ILE A 325 -8.25 25.28 -4.94
CA ILE A 325 -7.34 24.12 -4.97
C ILE A 325 -6.16 24.43 -5.88
N GLU A 326 -4.99 24.58 -5.26
CA GLU A 326 -3.73 24.77 -5.96
C GLU A 326 -2.92 23.47 -6.00
N PHE A 327 -2.22 23.25 -7.12
CA PHE A 327 -1.32 22.11 -7.30
C PHE A 327 0.12 22.61 -7.32
N ARG A 328 0.90 22.25 -6.30
CA ARG A 328 2.26 22.74 -6.10
C ARG A 328 3.28 21.60 -6.17
N GLY A 329 4.21 21.71 -7.11
CA GLY A 329 5.31 20.75 -7.26
C GLY A 329 4.87 19.39 -7.79
N HIS A 330 5.59 18.34 -7.37
CA HIS A 330 5.37 16.96 -7.77
C HIS A 330 5.64 16.03 -6.59
N ALA A 331 4.79 15.03 -6.41
CA ALA A 331 4.92 14.01 -5.40
C ALA A 331 4.96 12.61 -6.02
N VAL A 332 5.76 11.73 -5.44
CA VAL A 332 5.84 10.30 -5.79
C VAL A 332 5.74 9.47 -4.52
N GLU A 333 4.97 8.39 -4.56
CA GLU A 333 4.84 7.40 -3.50
C GLU A 333 5.42 6.06 -3.96
N PHE A 334 6.20 5.43 -3.08
CA PHE A 334 6.70 4.07 -3.25
C PHE A 334 6.09 3.18 -2.17
N ARG A 335 5.39 2.11 -2.60
CA ARG A 335 4.91 1.08 -1.68
C ARG A 335 6.05 0.16 -1.28
N LEU A 336 6.45 0.21 -0.01
CA LEU A 336 7.52 -0.61 0.55
C LEU A 336 6.89 -1.90 1.13
N CYS A 337 6.98 -2.98 0.37
CA CYS A 337 6.32 -4.24 0.67
C CYS A 337 7.31 -5.33 1.10
N ALA A 338 6.87 -6.21 1.98
CA ALA A 338 7.50 -7.49 2.31
C ALA A 338 7.34 -8.47 1.14
N GLU A 339 8.07 -8.24 0.07
CA GLU A 339 8.06 -9.07 -1.14
C GLU A 339 9.51 -9.25 -1.60
N ASP A 340 9.83 -10.39 -2.21
CA ASP A 340 11.16 -10.62 -2.77
C ASP A 340 11.15 -10.48 -4.31
N PRO A 341 11.57 -9.34 -4.87
CA PRO A 341 11.67 -9.16 -6.32
C PRO A 341 12.52 -10.22 -7.03
N ARG A 342 13.49 -10.85 -6.34
CA ARG A 342 14.35 -11.91 -6.89
C ARG A 342 13.63 -13.24 -7.00
N ASN A 343 12.56 -13.40 -6.23
CA ASN A 343 11.70 -14.57 -6.23
C ASN A 343 10.30 -14.18 -6.74
N GLN A 344 10.24 -13.49 -7.88
CA GLN A 344 8.99 -13.08 -8.53
C GLN A 344 8.02 -12.30 -7.62
N PHE A 345 8.55 -11.47 -6.72
CA PHE A 345 7.79 -10.72 -5.71
C PHE A 345 6.91 -11.63 -4.83
N PHE A 346 7.39 -12.83 -4.51
CA PHE A 346 6.68 -13.68 -3.57
C PHE A 346 6.59 -12.95 -2.20
N PRO A 347 5.40 -12.90 -1.57
CA PRO A 347 5.26 -12.28 -0.26
C PRO A 347 6.17 -12.93 0.77
N ALA A 348 6.84 -12.09 1.55
CA ALA A 348 7.66 -12.46 2.67
C ALA A 348 6.94 -12.15 3.99
N ALA A 349 7.28 -12.90 5.02
CA ALA A 349 6.78 -12.70 6.37
C ALA A 349 7.92 -12.90 7.37
N GLY A 350 7.77 -12.35 8.57
CA GLY A 350 8.77 -12.47 9.62
C GLY A 350 8.75 -11.32 10.60
N ARG A 351 9.62 -11.39 11.62
CA ARG A 351 9.75 -10.31 12.60
C ARG A 351 10.68 -9.22 12.06
N VAL A 352 10.28 -7.96 12.21
CA VAL A 352 11.13 -6.82 11.90
C VAL A 352 12.28 -6.78 12.93
N ALA A 353 13.49 -7.12 12.49
CA ALA A 353 14.68 -7.20 13.32
C ALA A 353 15.26 -5.81 13.62
N SER A 354 15.21 -4.92 12.63
CA SER A 354 15.66 -3.53 12.75
C SER A 354 14.95 -2.68 11.71
N TYR A 355 14.60 -1.46 12.11
CA TYR A 355 13.84 -0.51 11.32
C TYR A 355 14.42 0.89 11.52
N ALA A 356 14.83 1.53 10.43
CA ALA A 356 15.24 2.93 10.39
C ALA A 356 14.58 3.61 9.19
N VAL A 357 14.09 4.82 9.43
CA VAL A 357 13.28 5.59 8.48
C VAL A 357 14.12 6.72 7.89
N PRO A 358 13.94 7.05 6.60
CA PRO A 358 14.54 8.26 6.04
C PRO A 358 13.85 9.50 6.62
N GLU A 359 14.61 10.57 6.78
CA GLU A 359 14.13 11.86 7.26
C GLU A 359 14.61 12.98 6.34
N GLY A 360 13.94 14.12 6.39
CA GLY A 360 14.36 15.32 5.68
C GLY A 360 13.22 16.05 4.99
N GLU A 361 13.54 17.22 4.43
CA GLU A 361 12.58 18.06 3.74
C GLU A 361 11.94 17.34 2.55
N GLY A 362 10.60 17.38 2.50
CA GLY A 362 9.82 16.76 1.44
C GLY A 362 9.79 15.24 1.50
N VAL A 363 10.24 14.60 2.59
CA VAL A 363 10.14 13.15 2.81
C VAL A 363 9.09 12.88 3.89
N ARG A 364 8.07 12.09 3.54
CA ARG A 364 7.05 11.59 4.45
C ARG A 364 7.05 10.07 4.41
N LEU A 365 6.91 9.43 5.58
CA LEU A 365 6.78 7.99 5.70
C LEU A 365 5.54 7.63 6.52
N ASP A 366 4.62 6.92 5.88
CA ASP A 366 3.44 6.34 6.52
C ASP A 366 3.72 4.85 6.73
N SER A 367 3.91 4.42 7.97
CA SER A 367 4.37 3.06 8.30
C SER A 367 3.33 2.26 9.08
N GLY A 368 3.14 0.99 8.69
CA GLY A 368 2.35 0.00 9.41
C GLY A 368 3.16 -0.93 10.31
N VAL A 369 4.50 -0.82 10.28
CA VAL A 369 5.43 -1.69 11.03
C VAL A 369 6.45 -0.90 11.85
N ALA A 370 7.05 -1.56 12.84
CA ALA A 370 8.16 -1.04 13.64
C ALA A 370 9.10 -2.17 14.08
N SER A 371 10.28 -1.83 14.60
CA SER A 371 11.20 -2.82 15.17
C SER A 371 10.49 -3.71 16.19
N GLY A 372 10.64 -5.02 16.03
CA GLY A 372 10.08 -6.02 16.93
C GLY A 372 8.70 -6.53 16.56
N VAL A 373 7.92 -5.90 15.66
CA VAL A 373 6.59 -6.43 15.29
C VAL A 373 6.70 -7.50 14.20
N ALA A 374 5.65 -8.32 14.03
CA ALA A 374 5.62 -9.37 13.01
C ALA A 374 4.92 -8.86 11.74
N GLN A 375 5.53 -9.07 10.58
CA GLN A 375 4.81 -9.02 9.31
C GLN A 375 4.14 -10.38 9.11
N SER A 376 2.81 -10.40 9.22
CA SER A 376 2.00 -11.63 9.05
C SER A 376 1.84 -11.97 7.56
N PRO A 377 1.88 -13.26 7.17
CA PRO A 377 1.53 -13.69 5.82
C PRO A 377 0.01 -13.70 5.57
N ARG A 378 -0.82 -13.45 6.60
CA ARG A 378 -2.28 -13.47 6.50
C ARG A 378 -2.83 -12.23 5.79
N PHE A 379 -2.12 -11.10 5.87
CA PHE A 379 -2.57 -9.81 5.35
C PHE A 379 -1.74 -9.38 4.14
N ASP A 380 -2.01 -8.19 3.63
CA ASP A 380 -1.22 -7.60 2.56
C ASP A 380 0.25 -7.40 2.99
N SER A 381 1.13 -7.35 1.99
CA SER A 381 2.58 -7.24 2.17
C SER A 381 3.05 -5.81 2.47
N LEU A 382 2.18 -4.80 2.51
CA LEU A 382 2.60 -3.40 2.69
C LEU A 382 3.16 -3.18 4.09
N CYS A 383 4.43 -2.76 4.17
CA CYS A 383 5.06 -2.40 5.43
C CYS A 383 4.99 -0.90 5.67
N ALA A 384 5.29 -0.10 4.65
CA ALA A 384 5.30 1.36 4.71
C ALA A 384 5.10 1.97 3.32
N LYS A 385 4.79 3.26 3.29
CA LYS A 385 4.72 4.09 2.08
C LYS A 385 5.73 5.21 2.23
N LEU A 386 6.61 5.34 1.23
CA LEU A 386 7.55 6.46 1.15
C LEU A 386 7.01 7.48 0.17
N ILE A 387 6.64 8.65 0.67
CA ILE A 387 6.11 9.76 -0.11
C ILE A 387 7.22 10.81 -0.19
N VAL A 388 7.54 11.25 -1.40
CA VAL A 388 8.52 12.31 -1.63
C VAL A 388 7.90 13.42 -2.46
N HIS A 389 7.96 14.64 -1.95
CA HIS A 389 7.45 15.84 -2.59
C HIS A 389 8.55 16.88 -2.78
N GLN A 390 8.62 17.45 -3.98
CA GLN A 390 9.56 18.51 -4.34
C GLN A 390 8.92 19.46 -5.36
N SER A 391 9.61 20.57 -5.66
CA SER A 391 9.14 21.56 -6.64
C SER A 391 9.08 21.06 -8.09
N SER A 392 9.75 19.96 -8.42
CA SER A 392 9.67 19.32 -9.73
C SER A 392 9.82 17.81 -9.62
N ARG A 393 9.35 17.08 -10.64
CA ARG A 393 9.45 15.62 -10.73
C ARG A 393 10.90 15.13 -10.64
N GLU A 394 11.81 15.74 -11.40
CA GLU A 394 13.24 15.39 -11.38
C GLU A 394 13.83 15.47 -9.96
N ARG A 395 13.51 16.55 -9.23
CA ARG A 395 13.96 16.73 -7.85
C ARG A 395 13.32 15.71 -6.91
N ALA A 396 12.04 15.40 -7.10
CA ALA A 396 11.34 14.39 -6.32
C ALA A 396 11.97 13.00 -6.50
N LEU A 397 12.29 12.61 -7.74
CA LEU A 397 12.97 11.35 -8.04
C LEU A 397 14.40 11.30 -7.46
N ALA A 398 15.15 12.40 -7.56
CA ALA A 398 16.48 12.49 -6.95
C ALA A 398 16.43 12.35 -5.42
N ARG A 399 15.46 13.01 -4.77
CA ARG A 399 15.23 12.90 -3.32
C ARG A 399 14.76 11.49 -2.94
N ALA A 400 13.89 10.88 -3.72
CA ALA A 400 13.42 9.51 -3.51
C ALA A 400 14.55 8.49 -3.58
N SER A 401 15.47 8.63 -4.55
CA SER A 401 16.66 7.78 -4.63
C SER A 401 17.51 7.85 -3.37
N HIS A 402 17.64 9.03 -2.76
CA HIS A 402 18.37 9.20 -1.51
C HIS A 402 17.61 8.59 -0.32
N ALA A 403 16.32 8.90 -0.17
CA ALA A 403 15.49 8.39 0.92
C ALA A 403 15.37 6.85 0.92
N LEU A 404 15.23 6.21 -0.25
CA LEU A 404 15.27 4.76 -0.38
C LEU A 404 16.64 4.19 0.04
N GLY A 405 17.73 4.91 -0.25
CA GLY A 405 19.08 4.55 0.17
C GLY A 405 19.33 4.67 1.67
N GLU A 406 18.53 5.43 2.40
CA GLU A 406 18.57 5.58 3.87
C GLU A 406 17.60 4.64 4.59
N PHE A 407 16.51 4.24 3.95
CA PHE A 407 15.52 3.33 4.52
C PHE A 407 16.16 1.98 4.89
N ARG A 408 15.91 1.50 6.11
CA ARG A 408 16.36 0.19 6.58
C ARG A 408 15.16 -0.57 7.13
N LEU A 409 14.88 -1.72 6.55
CA LEU A 409 13.97 -2.71 7.10
C LEU A 409 14.64 -4.07 6.97
N PHE A 410 15.00 -4.65 8.12
CA PHE A 410 15.65 -5.95 8.21
C PHE A 410 14.74 -6.95 8.93
N GLY A 411 14.87 -8.23 8.56
CA GLY A 411 14.08 -9.34 9.11
C GLY A 411 13.53 -10.25 8.02
N PHE A 412 13.21 -9.67 6.86
CA PHE A 412 12.70 -10.37 5.67
C PHE A 412 13.03 -9.56 4.40
N PRO A 413 12.99 -10.18 3.20
CA PRO A 413 13.14 -9.47 1.92
C PRO A 413 12.07 -8.40 1.70
N THR A 414 12.44 -7.31 1.03
CA THR A 414 11.52 -6.24 0.64
C THR A 414 11.68 -5.88 -0.84
N ASN A 415 10.69 -5.18 -1.39
CA ASN A 415 10.73 -4.68 -2.77
C ASN A 415 11.57 -3.41 -2.96
N VAL A 416 12.29 -2.93 -1.94
CA VAL A 416 13.18 -1.75 -2.04
C VAL A 416 14.21 -1.86 -3.19
N PRO A 417 14.86 -3.02 -3.45
CA PRO A 417 15.77 -3.15 -4.58
C PRO A 417 15.09 -2.93 -5.94
N PHE A 418 13.81 -3.27 -6.08
CA PHE A 418 13.04 -2.99 -7.29
C PHE A 418 12.87 -1.47 -7.49
N HIS A 419 12.59 -0.72 -6.43
CA HIS A 419 12.46 0.75 -6.51
C HIS A 419 13.76 1.44 -6.93
N HIS A 420 14.91 0.93 -6.47
CA HIS A 420 16.22 1.40 -6.95
C HIS A 420 16.44 1.12 -8.44
N TRP A 421 16.06 -0.05 -8.92
CA TRP A 421 16.10 -0.37 -10.35
C TRP A 421 15.18 0.54 -11.16
N LEU A 422 13.95 0.77 -10.67
CA LEU A 422 12.94 1.58 -11.35
C LEU A 422 13.41 3.02 -11.58
N LEU A 423 14.05 3.64 -10.57
CA LEU A 423 14.56 5.01 -10.62
C LEU A 423 15.65 5.25 -11.67
N GLU A 424 16.21 4.19 -12.23
CA GLU A 424 17.21 4.24 -13.30
C GLU A 424 16.63 4.00 -14.69
N GLN A 425 15.39 3.51 -14.78
CA GLN A 425 14.79 3.22 -16.07
C GLN A 425 14.50 4.52 -16.83
N PRO A 426 15.00 4.68 -18.07
CA PRO A 426 14.79 5.89 -18.86
C PRO A 426 13.31 6.29 -18.96
N GLN A 427 12.44 5.33 -19.26
CA GLN A 427 10.99 5.53 -19.43
C GLN A 427 10.32 6.00 -18.12
N PHE A 428 10.82 5.53 -16.97
CA PHE A 428 10.34 6.04 -15.69
C PHE A 428 10.87 7.45 -15.44
N ARG A 429 12.15 7.73 -15.72
CA ARG A 429 12.77 9.05 -15.48
C ARG A 429 12.18 10.16 -16.34
N ASP A 430 11.86 9.90 -17.59
CA ASP A 430 11.24 10.88 -18.49
C ASP A 430 9.71 10.94 -18.37
N GLY A 431 9.09 9.93 -17.74
CA GLY A 431 7.64 9.88 -17.52
C GLY A 431 6.84 9.33 -18.71
N SER A 432 7.51 8.70 -19.68
CA SER A 432 6.91 8.07 -20.87
C SER A 432 6.39 6.64 -20.64
N TYR A 433 6.36 6.19 -19.39
CA TYR A 433 5.93 4.84 -19.03
C TYR A 433 4.40 4.63 -19.08
N ASP A 434 4.03 3.37 -19.32
CA ASP A 434 2.67 2.84 -19.32
C ASP A 434 2.61 1.51 -18.54
N LEU A 435 1.54 0.73 -18.69
CA LEU A 435 1.37 -0.55 -17.99
C LEU A 435 2.37 -1.63 -18.44
N SER A 436 3.06 -1.46 -19.58
CA SER A 436 4.03 -2.43 -20.10
C SER A 436 5.42 -2.31 -19.45
N LEU A 437 5.66 -1.28 -18.63
CA LEU A 437 6.98 -0.97 -18.05
C LEU A 437 7.68 -2.15 -17.37
N LEU A 438 6.91 -3.07 -16.79
CA LEU A 438 7.42 -4.22 -16.04
C LEU A 438 7.34 -5.55 -16.79
N GLU A 439 6.99 -5.57 -18.08
CA GLU A 439 6.92 -6.81 -18.88
C GLU A 439 8.28 -7.50 -18.98
N ASP A 440 9.34 -6.73 -19.19
CA ASP A 440 10.73 -7.21 -19.29
C ASP A 440 11.54 -6.99 -18.00
N PHE A 441 10.87 -6.91 -16.84
CA PHE A 441 11.56 -6.67 -15.59
C PHE A 441 12.49 -7.84 -15.19
N GLU A 442 13.79 -7.56 -15.17
CA GLU A 442 14.81 -8.42 -14.60
C GLU A 442 15.71 -7.64 -13.64
N LEU A 443 15.94 -8.19 -12.44
CA LEU A 443 16.90 -7.61 -11.49
C LEU A 443 18.33 -8.06 -11.81
N PRO A 444 19.27 -7.14 -12.05
CA PRO A 444 20.66 -7.50 -12.26
C PRO A 444 21.24 -8.20 -11.03
N PRO A 445 21.94 -9.35 -11.19
CA PRO A 445 22.58 -10.08 -10.08
C PRO A 445 23.61 -9.24 -9.31
N GLU A 446 24.24 -8.25 -9.97
CA GLU A 446 25.38 -7.52 -9.40
C GLU A 446 24.99 -6.43 -8.39
N ARG A 447 23.71 -6.03 -8.36
CA ARG A 447 23.20 -5.00 -7.42
C ARG A 447 22.84 -5.57 -6.04
N LEU A 448 23.13 -6.84 -5.82
CA LEU A 448 22.80 -7.62 -4.63
C LEU A 448 23.72 -7.38 -3.42
N HIS A 449 24.71 -6.48 -3.49
CA HIS A 449 25.81 -6.43 -2.51
C HIS A 449 26.01 -5.11 -1.75
N ALA A 450 25.10 -4.15 -1.83
CA ALA A 450 25.13 -2.97 -0.96
C ALA A 450 24.15 -3.05 0.22
N VAL A 451 23.69 -4.26 0.60
CA VAL A 451 23.39 -4.45 2.01
C VAL A 451 24.73 -4.42 2.69
N ASP A 452 25.09 -3.30 3.33
CA ASP A 452 26.32 -3.21 4.10
C ASP A 452 26.28 -4.37 5.10
N ARG A 453 27.06 -5.42 4.80
CA ARG A 453 27.13 -6.63 5.64
C ARG A 453 27.52 -6.25 7.05
N ARG A 454 28.22 -5.12 7.23
CA ARG A 454 28.52 -4.52 8.54
C ARG A 454 27.30 -3.91 9.21
N ALA A 455 26.37 -3.29 8.47
CA ALA A 455 25.11 -2.78 9.01
C ALA A 455 24.18 -3.93 9.42
N VAL A 456 24.09 -5.00 8.64
CA VAL A 456 23.36 -6.23 9.05
C VAL A 456 24.02 -6.87 10.26
N PHE A 457 25.35 -6.98 10.27
CA PHE A 457 26.10 -7.51 11.41
C PHE A 457 25.95 -6.62 12.65
N ALA A 458 25.99 -5.30 12.50
CA ALA A 458 25.83 -4.34 13.58
C ALA A 458 24.40 -4.33 14.12
N ALA A 459 23.38 -4.43 13.26
CA ALA A 459 21.98 -4.57 13.66
C ALA A 459 21.75 -5.90 14.40
N ALA A 460 22.27 -7.01 13.87
CA ALA A 460 22.22 -8.30 14.54
C ALA A 460 22.92 -8.28 15.92
N LEU A 461 24.08 -7.62 16.00
CA LEU A 461 24.81 -7.44 17.24
C LEU A 461 24.06 -6.54 18.23
N ALA A 462 23.46 -5.43 17.77
CA ALA A 462 22.67 -4.53 18.61
C ALA A 462 21.43 -5.23 19.18
N THR A 463 20.72 -6.02 18.37
CA THR A 463 19.57 -6.82 18.81
C THR A 463 19.99 -7.90 19.80
N ALA A 464 21.12 -8.60 19.55
CA ALA A 464 21.66 -9.57 20.49
C ALA A 464 22.04 -8.92 21.83
N LEU A 465 22.69 -7.75 21.80
CA LEU A 465 23.07 -6.99 23.01
C LEU A 465 21.85 -6.41 23.74
N ALA A 466 20.81 -5.97 23.04
CA ALA A 466 19.57 -5.50 23.64
C ALA A 466 18.78 -6.64 24.32
N GLY A 467 18.76 -7.84 23.71
CA GLY A 467 18.20 -9.05 24.31
C GLY A 467 18.94 -9.48 25.58
N VAL A 468 20.27 -9.33 25.61
CA VAL A 468 21.10 -9.59 26.79
C VAL A 468 20.92 -8.50 27.87
N ALA A 469 20.75 -7.23 27.48
CA ALA A 469 20.49 -6.13 28.40
C ALA A 469 19.09 -6.20 29.05
N GLY A 470 18.08 -6.70 28.32
CA GLY A 470 16.74 -6.98 28.86
C GLY A 470 16.72 -8.10 29.90
N ALA A 471 17.62 -9.08 29.77
CA ALA A 471 17.83 -10.16 30.74
C ALA A 471 18.73 -9.76 31.93
N GLY A 472 19.34 -8.58 31.89
CA GLY A 472 20.35 -8.15 32.86
C GLY A 472 20.17 -6.72 33.33
N ARG A 473 19.14 -6.43 34.14
CA ARG A 473 19.19 -5.25 35.01
C ARG A 473 20.24 -5.46 36.10
N ARG A 474 21.51 -5.19 35.76
CA ARG A 474 22.57 -4.66 36.63
C ARG A 474 23.89 -4.62 35.86
N ALA A 475 24.21 -3.47 35.27
CA ALA A 475 25.52 -2.81 35.39
C ALA A 475 25.56 -1.59 34.45
N ARG A 476 25.80 -0.41 35.02
CA ARG A 476 26.08 0.84 34.31
C ARG A 476 27.52 0.83 33.79
N ARG A 477 27.76 1.33 32.56
CA ARG A 477 28.51 2.57 32.24
C ARG A 477 29.05 2.56 30.79
N GLY A 478 28.69 3.60 30.04
CA GLY A 478 29.46 4.31 29.01
C GLY A 478 30.10 3.52 27.87
N VAL A 479 29.59 3.70 26.64
CA VAL A 479 30.31 3.38 25.40
C VAL A 479 30.33 4.63 24.53
N GLY A 480 31.52 5.20 24.33
CA GLY A 480 31.79 6.23 23.32
C GLY A 480 32.66 5.64 22.19
N LEU A 481 32.41 6.08 20.95
CA LEU A 481 33.17 5.70 19.75
C LEU A 481 34.14 6.82 19.37
N GLU A 482 35.45 6.53 19.32
CA GLU A 482 36.45 7.40 18.69
C GLU A 482 37.04 6.71 17.45
N THR A 483 37.13 7.45 16.34
CA THR A 483 37.65 6.97 15.05
C THR A 483 39.16 7.19 14.90
N ALA A 484 39.85 6.17 14.38
CA ALA A 484 41.29 5.94 14.48
C ALA A 484 42.22 6.75 13.56
N GLN A 485 43.46 6.99 14.03
CA GLN A 485 44.64 7.37 13.23
C GLN A 485 45.25 6.15 12.48
N ARG A 486 45.85 6.41 11.30
CA ARG A 486 46.55 5.43 10.46
C ARG A 486 47.93 5.09 11.03
N SER A 487 48.32 3.80 11.03
CA SER A 487 49.71 3.39 11.21
C SER A 487 50.28 2.73 9.95
N ALA A 488 51.61 2.79 9.81
CA ALA A 488 52.41 2.62 8.59
C ALA A 488 52.49 1.19 8.00
N ALA A 489 51.58 0.27 8.35
CA ALA A 489 51.58 -1.12 7.88
C ALA A 489 50.18 -1.61 7.45
N GLY A 490 49.44 -0.78 6.72
CA GLY A 490 48.30 -1.19 5.85
C GLY A 490 47.03 -1.75 6.51
N GLY A 491 47.03 -2.15 7.78
CA GLY A 491 45.86 -2.65 8.49
C GLY A 491 45.16 -1.57 9.32
N ARG A 492 43.83 -1.42 9.18
CA ARG A 492 43.02 -0.58 10.10
C ARG A 492 42.60 -1.41 11.32
N ARG A 493 42.83 -0.88 12.53
CA ARG A 493 42.37 -1.47 13.80
C ARG A 493 41.22 -0.65 14.39
N ALA A 494 40.27 -1.33 15.03
CA ALA A 494 39.22 -0.72 15.84
C ALA A 494 39.33 -1.22 17.30
N ARG A 495 38.92 -0.37 18.24
CA ARG A 495 38.97 -0.65 19.69
C ARG A 495 37.56 -0.55 20.28
N LEU A 496 37.10 -1.60 20.95
CA LEU A 496 35.81 -1.68 21.64
C LEU A 496 36.07 -2.24 23.04
N GLY A 497 35.63 -1.54 24.08
CA GLY A 497 35.71 -2.03 25.47
C GLY A 497 37.14 -2.26 26.01
N GLY A 498 38.17 -1.67 25.40
CA GLY A 498 39.56 -1.77 25.85
C GLY A 498 40.45 -2.72 25.03
N GLU A 499 39.87 -3.61 24.21
CA GLU A 499 40.61 -4.61 23.42
C GLU A 499 40.77 -4.23 21.94
N TRP A 500 41.86 -4.73 21.32
CA TRP A 500 42.21 -4.46 19.93
C TRP A 500 41.79 -5.62 19.01
N MET A 501 41.05 -5.32 17.94
CA MET A 501 40.72 -6.30 16.89
C MET A 501 41.65 -6.17 15.68
N ASN A 502 42.12 -7.32 15.15
CA ASN A 502 42.91 -7.41 13.92
C ASN A 502 42.10 -8.05 12.80
N ASP A 503 42.22 -7.51 11.59
CA ASP A 503 41.67 -8.07 10.36
C ASP A 503 42.71 -9.03 9.75
N ARG A 504 42.34 -10.29 9.45
CA ARG A 504 43.10 -11.15 8.54
C ARG A 504 42.15 -11.56 7.42
N VAL A 505 42.51 -11.15 6.21
CA VAL A 505 41.83 -11.53 4.97
C VAL A 505 42.49 -12.82 4.47
N ASP A 506 41.77 -13.94 4.51
CA ASP A 506 42.22 -15.15 3.82
C ASP A 506 41.73 -15.13 2.36
N ARG A 507 42.64 -15.52 1.45
CA ARG A 507 42.42 -15.58 0.01
C ARG A 507 41.62 -16.83 -0.36
N GLU A 508 40.34 -16.85 -0.02
CA GLU A 508 39.33 -17.75 -0.62
C GLU A 508 37.94 -17.31 -0.13
N GLY A 509 37.49 -16.12 -0.53
CA GLY A 509 36.07 -15.68 -0.54
C GLY A 509 35.25 -15.70 0.77
N GLY A 510 35.76 -16.23 1.88
CA GLY A 510 35.10 -16.38 3.16
C GLY A 510 35.93 -15.74 4.27
N VAL A 511 35.40 -14.68 4.89
CA VAL A 511 35.99 -14.13 6.11
C VAL A 511 35.43 -14.92 7.29
N ALA A 512 36.25 -15.78 7.90
CA ALA A 512 35.94 -16.43 9.16
C ALA A 512 36.38 -15.53 10.33
N LEU A 513 35.43 -14.83 10.97
CA LEU A 513 35.69 -14.08 12.20
C LEU A 513 35.42 -14.98 13.42
N ARG A 514 36.48 -15.40 14.12
CA ARG A 514 36.37 -16.10 15.42
C ARG A 514 36.13 -15.07 16.53
N LEU A 515 34.97 -15.14 17.17
CA LEU A 515 34.69 -14.45 18.43
C LEU A 515 35.22 -15.27 19.61
N HIS A 516 36.23 -14.76 20.32
CA HIS A 516 36.59 -15.28 21.64
C HIS A 516 35.79 -14.51 22.69
N ALA A 517 34.63 -15.05 23.08
CA ALA A 517 33.94 -14.59 24.29
C ALA A 517 34.55 -15.31 25.50
N ALA A 518 35.37 -14.61 26.28
CA ALA A 518 35.79 -15.11 27.60
C ALA A 518 34.59 -14.99 28.55
N LEU A 519 33.86 -16.08 28.77
CA LEU A 519 32.91 -16.16 29.87
C LEU A 519 33.69 -16.15 31.20
N PRO A 520 33.28 -15.36 32.21
CA PRO A 520 33.86 -15.47 33.54
C PRO A 520 33.56 -16.87 34.07
N GLN A 521 34.61 -17.57 34.54
CA GLN A 521 34.49 -18.91 35.13
C GLN A 521 33.51 -18.87 36.32
N ALA A 522 32.33 -19.45 36.15
CA ALA A 522 31.48 -19.84 37.26
C ALA A 522 32.05 -21.13 37.87
N GLY A 523 32.37 -21.07 39.16
CA GLY A 523 32.87 -22.21 39.92
C GLY A 523 31.91 -23.40 39.89
N ALA A 524 32.51 -24.58 39.86
CA ALA A 524 31.96 -25.93 39.89
C ALA A 524 30.56 -26.10 40.52
N ALA A 525 29.59 -26.54 39.70
CA ALA A 525 28.68 -27.66 40.02
C ALA A 525 27.85 -28.06 38.78
N GLY A 526 27.90 -29.34 38.41
CA GLY A 526 26.75 -30.03 37.82
C GLY A 526 26.69 -30.12 36.29
N SER A 527 27.28 -31.19 35.76
CA SER A 527 27.06 -31.78 34.43
C SER A 527 25.58 -31.77 33.98
N ASN A 528 25.27 -31.09 32.88
CA ASN A 528 24.21 -31.49 31.92
C ASN A 528 24.16 -30.70 30.58
N CYS A 529 25.07 -29.74 30.34
CA CYS A 529 25.02 -28.92 29.10
C CYS A 529 25.82 -29.46 27.90
N ALA A 530 26.48 -30.63 28.00
CA ALA A 530 27.32 -31.15 26.92
C ALA A 530 26.54 -31.80 25.75
N ALA A 531 25.20 -31.92 25.82
CA ALA A 531 24.41 -32.60 24.80
C ALA A 531 23.81 -31.67 23.72
N MET A 532 23.89 -30.35 23.85
CA MET A 532 23.16 -29.43 22.95
C MET A 532 24.03 -28.79 21.84
N ALA A 533 25.35 -28.99 21.86
CA ALA A 533 26.28 -28.32 20.93
C ALA A 533 26.62 -29.10 19.65
N ARG A 534 25.89 -30.17 19.29
CA ARG A 534 26.15 -30.97 18.05
C ARG A 534 24.98 -31.04 17.07
N ARG A 535 24.11 -30.02 17.00
CA ARG A 535 22.98 -30.02 16.06
C ARG A 535 22.78 -28.76 15.22
N VAL A 536 23.80 -27.92 15.07
CA VAL A 536 23.75 -26.78 14.13
C VAL A 536 25.06 -26.69 13.35
N THR A 537 25.28 -27.67 12.49
CA THR A 537 26.12 -27.57 11.28
C THR A 537 25.56 -28.57 10.28
N GLY A 538 24.72 -28.06 9.37
CA GLY A 538 24.08 -28.75 8.27
C GLY A 538 23.48 -27.70 7.36
#